data_AF-A0A8T2Q995-F1
#
_entry.id   AF-A0A8T2Q995-F1
#
_cell.length_a   1.000
_cell.length_b   1.000
_cell.length_c   1.000
_cell.angle_alpha   90.00
_cell.angle_beta   90.00
_cell.angle_gamma   90.00
#
_symmetry.space_group_name_H-M   'P 1'
#
loop_
_entity.id
_entity.type
_entity.pdbx_description
1 polymer ?
#
loop_
_entity_poly.entity_id
_entity_poly.type
_entity_poly.pdbx_seq_one_letter_code
_entity_poly.pdbx_strand_id
1 'polypeptide(L)'
;MQDVIRECGKYFANLLRTARVGAEHLIVSMSEKVDSGDLLSENEYARLCDAYRCLHLIESNAIQSSKVKARCTKVNDLHANSECFFDFLHAKCAKSAISLLEFDGQTLRDGNSIADACTQHFGKLFASSDAMDDAWFSSLQESLAHTPRVLDSRAADVCEKYITEEEVFFVLTSLKNGKAPGMDGLTKEFILSFWSS
;
A
#
# COMPACT_ATOMS: atom_id res chain seq x y z
N MET A 1 -21.22 -17.24 10.00
CA MET A 1 -20.41 -16.08 10.44
C MET A 1 -20.54 -14.89 9.48
N GLN A 2 -20.38 -15.09 8.15
CA GLN A 2 -20.54 -14.00 7.18
C GLN A 2 -21.95 -13.36 7.14
N ASP A 3 -23.01 -14.13 7.38
CA ASP A 3 -24.37 -13.58 7.44
C ASP A 3 -24.61 -12.65 8.62
N VAL A 4 -24.04 -12.96 9.78
CA VAL A 4 -24.14 -12.13 10.98
C VAL A 4 -23.43 -10.79 10.77
N ILE A 5 -22.23 -10.81 10.16
CA ILE A 5 -21.47 -9.60 9.82
C ILE A 5 -22.27 -8.73 8.84
N ARG A 6 -22.91 -9.36 7.84
CA ARG A 6 -23.74 -8.66 6.85
C ARG A 6 -24.98 -8.01 7.47
N GLU A 7 -25.68 -8.69 8.35
CA GLU A 7 -26.86 -8.15 9.03
C GLU A 7 -26.50 -7.03 10.01
N CYS A 8 -25.40 -7.16 10.76
CA CYS A 8 -24.85 -6.07 11.56
C CYS A 8 -24.54 -4.84 10.69
N GLY A 9 -23.90 -5.04 9.52
CA GLY A 9 -23.61 -3.95 8.58
C GLY A 9 -24.86 -3.21 8.10
N LYS A 10 -25.94 -3.94 7.75
CA LYS A 10 -27.23 -3.36 7.37
C LYS A 10 -27.86 -2.57 8.52
N TYR A 11 -27.82 -3.11 9.73
CA TYR A 11 -28.34 -2.44 10.93
C TYR A 11 -27.64 -1.11 11.17
N PHE A 12 -26.30 -1.07 11.18
CA PHE A 12 -25.53 0.16 11.37
C PHE A 12 -25.75 1.17 10.23
N ALA A 13 -25.82 0.71 8.98
CA ALA A 13 -26.12 1.58 7.85
C ALA A 13 -27.51 2.22 7.98
N ASN A 14 -28.50 1.46 8.46
CA ASN A 14 -29.84 2.00 8.71
C ASN A 14 -29.86 2.97 9.90
N LEU A 15 -29.17 2.64 10.99
CA LEU A 15 -29.04 3.51 12.16
C LEU A 15 -28.44 4.87 11.79
N LEU A 16 -27.34 4.88 11.03
CA LEU A 16 -26.70 6.10 10.55
C LEU A 16 -27.60 6.92 9.62
N ARG A 17 -28.35 6.25 8.74
CA ARG A 17 -29.32 6.91 7.85
C ARG A 17 -30.42 7.58 8.66
N THR A 18 -31.01 6.88 9.62
CA THR A 18 -32.08 7.42 10.49
C THR A 18 -31.57 8.58 11.33
N ALA A 19 -30.37 8.46 11.91
CA ALA A 19 -29.75 9.54 12.68
C ALA A 19 -29.51 10.80 11.82
N ARG A 20 -29.01 10.62 10.60
CA ARG A 20 -28.81 11.72 9.64
C ARG A 20 -30.11 12.43 9.29
N VAL A 21 -31.13 11.68 8.86
CA VAL A 21 -32.44 12.24 8.48
C VAL A 21 -33.09 12.94 9.68
N GLY A 22 -32.98 12.35 10.88
CA GLY A 22 -33.50 12.96 12.10
C GLY A 22 -32.81 14.29 12.43
N ALA A 23 -31.48 14.38 12.27
CA ALA A 23 -30.74 15.61 12.48
C ALA A 23 -31.06 16.68 11.42
N GLU A 24 -31.15 16.30 10.14
CA GLU A 24 -31.54 17.20 9.04
C GLU A 24 -32.95 17.78 9.28
N HIS A 25 -33.92 16.93 9.61
CA HIS A 25 -35.29 17.36 9.88
C HIS A 25 -35.38 18.29 11.11
N LEU A 26 -34.58 18.01 12.16
CA LEU A 26 -34.54 18.88 13.34
C LEU A 26 -33.97 20.25 13.01
N ILE A 27 -32.90 20.31 12.22
CA ILE A 27 -32.30 21.58 11.78
C ILE A 27 -33.31 22.39 10.96
N VAL A 28 -33.95 21.78 9.96
CA VAL A 28 -34.95 22.45 9.12
C VAL A 28 -36.10 22.99 9.95
N SER A 29 -36.68 22.17 10.83
CA SER A 29 -37.80 22.59 11.69
C SER A 29 -37.43 23.73 12.65
N MET A 30 -36.19 23.76 13.16
CA MET A 30 -35.73 24.84 14.04
C MET A 30 -35.42 26.12 13.26
N SER A 31 -34.89 25.99 12.03
CA SER A 31 -34.69 27.13 11.12
C SER A 31 -36.02 27.79 10.75
N GLU A 32 -37.04 27.01 10.39
CA GLU A 32 -38.38 27.52 10.07
C GLU A 32 -39.01 28.27 11.26
N LYS A 33 -38.84 27.78 12.49
CA LYS A 33 -39.28 28.48 13.70
C LYS A 33 -38.62 29.85 13.85
N VAL A 34 -37.29 29.90 13.70
CA VAL A 34 -36.54 31.17 13.80
C VAL A 34 -36.96 32.14 12.70
N ASP A 35 -37.15 31.65 11.47
CA ASP A 35 -37.59 32.46 10.32
C ASP A 35 -39.02 33.00 10.51
N SER A 36 -39.87 32.27 11.25
CA SER A 36 -41.21 32.74 11.64
C SER A 36 -41.21 33.79 12.76
N GLY A 37 -40.04 34.12 13.32
CA GLY A 37 -39.85 35.12 14.37
C GLY A 37 -39.94 34.58 15.80
N ASP A 38 -40.06 33.26 15.98
CA ASP A 38 -40.08 32.62 17.29
C ASP A 38 -38.67 32.50 17.87
N LEU A 39 -38.55 32.73 19.19
CA LEU A 39 -37.31 32.50 19.92
C LEU A 39 -37.20 31.03 20.33
N LEU A 40 -36.02 30.44 20.12
CA LEU A 40 -35.72 29.09 20.59
C LEU A 40 -35.54 29.08 22.12
N SER A 41 -36.13 28.09 22.79
CA SER A 41 -35.80 27.80 24.17
C SER A 41 -34.36 27.27 24.30
N GLU A 42 -33.78 27.36 25.49
CA GLU A 42 -32.44 26.85 25.79
C GLU A 42 -32.28 25.36 25.43
N ASN A 43 -33.33 24.56 25.67
CA ASN A 43 -33.36 23.14 25.31
C ASN A 43 -33.43 22.92 23.79
N GLU A 44 -34.19 23.73 23.05
CA GLU A 44 -34.26 23.65 21.58
C GLU A 44 -32.93 24.04 20.94
N TYR A 45 -32.28 25.06 21.48
CA TYR A 45 -30.95 25.48 21.05
C TYR A 45 -29.90 24.38 21.30
N ALA A 46 -29.93 23.72 22.46
CA ALA A 46 -29.06 22.60 22.76
C ALA A 46 -29.26 21.43 21.78
N ARG A 47 -30.52 21.05 21.49
CA ARG A 47 -30.86 20.01 20.53
C ARG A 47 -30.43 20.35 19.10
N LEU A 48 -30.50 21.62 18.72
CA LEU A 48 -30.02 22.10 17.43
C LEU A 48 -28.49 21.93 17.32
N CYS A 49 -27.75 22.32 18.36
CA CYS A 49 -26.30 22.11 18.44
C CYS A 49 -25.93 20.62 18.35
N ASP A 50 -26.68 19.74 19.01
CA ASP A 50 -26.50 18.29 18.95
C ASP A 50 -26.71 17.74 17.55
N ALA A 51 -27.75 18.20 16.85
CA ALA A 51 -28.04 17.80 15.47
C ALA A 51 -26.91 18.22 14.51
N TYR A 52 -26.41 19.45 14.60
CA TYR A 52 -25.26 19.90 13.81
C TYR A 52 -24.00 19.09 14.08
N ARG A 53 -23.70 18.80 15.37
CA ARG A 53 -22.57 17.94 15.73
C ARG A 53 -22.71 16.53 15.19
N CYS A 54 -23.92 15.96 15.23
CA CYS A 54 -24.21 14.64 14.69
C CYS A 54 -23.94 14.58 13.18
N LEU A 55 -24.43 15.56 12.41
CA LEU A 55 -24.17 15.62 10.96
C LEU A 55 -22.69 15.76 10.64
N HIS A 56 -22.00 16.67 11.34
CA HIS A 56 -20.56 16.87 11.15
C HIS A 56 -19.77 15.58 11.39
N LEU A 57 -20.11 14.84 12.45
CA LEU A 57 -19.46 13.56 12.77
C LEU A 57 -19.73 12.51 11.68
N ILE A 58 -20.97 12.42 11.18
CA ILE A 58 -21.35 11.48 10.12
C ILE A 58 -20.59 11.79 8.83
N GLU A 59 -20.50 13.06 8.43
CA GLU A 59 -19.78 13.50 7.24
C GLU A 59 -18.27 13.26 7.36
N SER A 60 -17.68 13.61 8.50
CA SER A 60 -16.27 13.36 8.78
C SER A 60 -15.96 11.87 8.67
N ASN A 61 -16.78 11.01 9.27
CA ASN A 61 -16.62 9.55 9.19
C ASN A 61 -16.80 9.01 7.77
N ALA A 62 -17.72 9.57 6.98
CA ALA A 62 -17.91 9.21 5.58
C ALA A 62 -16.67 9.55 4.74
N ILE A 63 -16.08 10.73 4.95
CA ILE A 63 -14.83 11.16 4.31
C ILE A 63 -13.69 10.22 4.68
N GLN A 64 -13.51 9.92 5.97
CA GLN A 64 -12.46 8.99 6.43
C GLN A 64 -12.65 7.59 5.83
N SER A 65 -13.89 7.08 5.83
CA SER A 65 -14.22 5.78 5.21
C SER A 65 -13.94 5.78 3.71
N SER A 66 -14.25 6.87 3.01
CA SER A 66 -13.96 7.02 1.58
C SER A 66 -12.46 7.01 1.31
N LYS A 67 -11.64 7.67 2.14
CA LYS A 67 -10.18 7.65 2.03
C LYS A 67 -9.62 6.25 2.19
N VAL A 68 -10.11 5.48 3.16
CA VAL A 68 -9.71 4.08 3.37
C VAL A 68 -10.12 3.21 2.19
N LYS A 69 -11.39 3.29 1.76
CA LYS A 69 -11.91 2.52 0.62
C LYS A 69 -11.15 2.81 -0.68
N ALA A 70 -10.85 4.06 -0.97
CA ALA A 70 -10.07 4.43 -2.16
C ALA A 70 -8.67 3.79 -2.17
N ARG A 71 -8.05 3.63 -0.99
CA ARG A 71 -6.78 2.91 -0.85
C ARG A 71 -6.96 1.41 -1.02
N CYS A 72 -7.97 0.81 -0.40
CA CYS A 72 -8.25 -0.62 -0.54
C CYS A 72 -8.57 -1.03 -1.98
N THR A 73 -9.36 -0.23 -2.71
CA THR A 73 -9.64 -0.45 -4.14
C THR A 73 -8.35 -0.46 -4.94
N LYS A 74 -7.47 0.53 -4.74
CA LYS A 74 -6.16 0.58 -5.40
C LYS A 74 -5.29 -0.65 -5.08
N VAL A 75 -5.27 -1.11 -3.82
CA VAL A 75 -4.50 -2.30 -3.43
C VAL A 75 -5.06 -3.56 -4.09
N ASN A 76 -6.37 -3.79 -4.03
CA ASN A 76 -7.01 -4.95 -4.68
C ASN A 76 -6.81 -4.95 -6.19
N ASP A 77 -6.97 -3.78 -6.83
CA ASP A 77 -6.82 -3.64 -8.27
C ASP A 77 -5.38 -3.90 -8.70
N LEU A 78 -4.37 -3.49 -7.93
CA LEU A 78 -2.95 -3.73 -8.22
C LEU A 78 -2.52 -5.21 -8.09
N HIS A 79 -3.31 -6.04 -7.40
CA HIS A 79 -3.06 -7.47 -7.25
C HIS A 79 -3.92 -8.35 -8.18
N ALA A 80 -4.77 -7.73 -9.00
CA ALA A 80 -5.60 -8.40 -10.00
C ALA A 80 -5.29 -7.87 -11.41
N ASN A 81 -5.52 -8.67 -12.45
CA ASN A 81 -5.44 -8.24 -13.85
C ASN A 81 -6.64 -7.32 -14.20
N SER A 82 -6.70 -6.15 -13.57
CA SER A 82 -7.74 -5.14 -13.74
C SER A 82 -7.32 -4.05 -14.72
N GLU A 83 -8.28 -3.33 -15.31
CA GLU A 83 -8.01 -2.16 -16.16
C GLU A 83 -7.14 -1.12 -15.43
N CYS A 84 -7.47 -0.83 -14.16
CA CYS A 84 -6.71 0.07 -13.29
C CYS A 84 -5.25 -0.37 -13.07
N PHE A 85 -4.99 -1.68 -12.96
CA PHE A 85 -3.62 -2.21 -12.89
C PHE A 85 -2.84 -1.95 -14.17
N PHE A 86 -3.45 -2.20 -15.33
CA PHE A 86 -2.80 -1.92 -16.61
C PHE A 86 -2.60 -0.42 -16.84
N ASP A 87 -3.57 0.43 -16.48
CA ASP A 87 -3.40 1.89 -16.52
C ASP A 87 -2.25 2.35 -15.63
N PHE A 88 -2.14 1.81 -14.42
CA PHE A 88 -1.02 2.08 -13.53
C PHE A 88 0.30 1.59 -14.12
N LEU A 89 0.35 0.38 -14.68
CA LEU A 89 1.53 -0.15 -15.35
C LEU A 89 1.93 0.71 -16.54
N HIS A 90 0.99 1.10 -17.40
CA HIS A 90 1.24 1.97 -18.54
C HIS A 90 1.74 3.34 -18.09
N ALA A 91 1.12 3.95 -17.07
CA ALA A 91 1.58 5.21 -16.51
C ALA A 91 2.99 5.10 -15.89
N LYS A 92 3.30 3.97 -15.24
CA LYS A 92 4.63 3.69 -14.69
C LYS A 92 5.65 3.48 -15.81
N CYS A 93 5.34 2.63 -16.78
CA CYS A 93 6.16 2.40 -17.97
C CYS A 93 6.43 3.69 -18.74
N ALA A 94 5.42 4.54 -18.95
CA ALA A 94 5.59 5.83 -19.60
C ALA A 94 6.52 6.77 -18.83
N LYS A 95 6.48 6.75 -17.49
CA LYS A 95 7.40 7.52 -16.64
C LYS A 95 8.82 6.93 -16.57
N SER A 96 8.94 5.61 -16.70
CA SER A 96 10.21 4.89 -16.68
C SER A 96 10.87 4.80 -18.07
N ALA A 97 10.15 5.16 -19.13
CA ALA A 97 10.69 5.17 -20.48
C ALA A 97 11.75 6.27 -20.64
N ILE A 98 12.91 5.88 -21.17
CA ILE A 98 13.97 6.82 -21.53
C ILE A 98 13.50 7.58 -22.77
N SER A 99 13.08 8.83 -22.59
CA SER A 99 12.58 9.69 -23.67
C SER A 99 13.65 10.60 -24.28
N LEU A 100 14.80 10.70 -23.62
CA LEU A 100 15.93 11.50 -24.07
C LEU A 100 17.23 10.87 -23.56
N LEU A 101 18.19 10.69 -24.45
CA LEU A 101 19.52 10.18 -24.13
C LEU A 101 20.56 11.05 -24.83
N GLU A 102 21.60 11.45 -24.11
CA GLU A 102 22.78 12.06 -24.72
C GLU A 102 23.85 10.98 -24.89
N PHE A 103 24.32 10.80 -26.12
CA PHE A 103 25.30 9.78 -26.47
C PHE A 103 26.29 10.31 -27.52
N ASP A 104 27.59 10.22 -27.24
CA ASP A 104 28.69 10.73 -28.08
C ASP A 104 28.46 12.17 -28.60
N GLY A 105 27.92 13.05 -27.73
CA GLY A 105 27.65 14.46 -28.04
C GLY A 105 26.38 14.71 -28.87
N GLN A 106 25.57 13.69 -29.13
CA GLN A 106 24.28 13.81 -29.81
C GLN A 106 23.12 13.59 -28.84
N THR A 107 22.06 14.39 -28.96
CA THR A 107 20.81 14.20 -28.21
C THR A 107 19.82 13.35 -29.00
N LEU A 108 19.54 12.15 -28.51
CA LEU A 108 18.61 11.19 -29.08
C LEU A 108 17.25 11.30 -28.38
N ARG A 109 16.16 11.26 -29.16
CA ARG A 109 14.78 11.31 -28.68
C ARG A 109 13.89 10.19 -29.21
N ASP A 110 14.37 9.48 -30.22
CA ASP A 110 13.69 8.34 -30.83
C ASP A 110 14.05 7.04 -30.09
N GLY A 111 13.06 6.18 -29.86
CA GLY A 111 13.22 4.98 -29.06
C GLY A 111 14.20 3.96 -29.65
N ASN A 112 14.19 3.78 -30.98
CA ASN A 112 15.12 2.85 -31.64
C ASN A 112 16.56 3.38 -31.56
N SER A 113 16.73 4.67 -31.83
CA SER A 113 18.03 5.34 -31.74
C SER A 113 18.62 5.25 -30.32
N ILE A 114 17.78 5.44 -29.29
CA ILE A 114 18.15 5.28 -27.88
C ILE A 114 18.55 3.82 -27.58
N ALA A 115 17.78 2.84 -28.08
CA ALA A 115 18.08 1.43 -27.88
C ALA A 115 19.42 1.01 -28.55
N ASP A 116 19.67 1.49 -29.75
CA ASP A 116 20.92 1.24 -30.49
C ASP A 116 22.11 1.87 -29.76
N ALA A 117 21.98 3.12 -29.29
CA ALA A 117 23.01 3.79 -28.51
C ALA A 117 23.31 3.06 -27.19
N CYS A 118 22.28 2.61 -26.47
CA CYS A 118 22.46 1.78 -25.27
C CYS A 118 23.20 0.47 -25.61
N THR A 119 22.78 -0.22 -26.66
CA THR A 119 23.40 -1.48 -27.11
C THR A 119 24.86 -1.26 -27.48
N GLN A 120 25.17 -0.17 -28.18
CA GLN A 120 26.53 0.18 -28.57
C GLN A 120 27.39 0.53 -27.35
N HIS A 121 26.86 1.33 -26.42
CA HIS A 121 27.57 1.74 -25.21
C HIS A 121 27.90 0.53 -24.34
N PHE A 122 26.90 -0.25 -23.96
CA PHE A 122 27.08 -1.42 -23.12
C PHE A 122 27.83 -2.53 -23.85
N GLY A 123 27.61 -2.68 -25.15
CA GLY A 123 28.41 -3.57 -26.00
C GLY A 123 29.89 -3.22 -25.92
N LYS A 124 30.26 -1.95 -26.06
CA LYS A 124 31.64 -1.49 -25.88
C LYS A 124 32.12 -1.68 -24.44
N LEU A 125 31.32 -1.32 -23.44
CA LEU A 125 31.69 -1.42 -22.01
C LEU A 125 31.96 -2.87 -21.56
N PHE A 126 31.15 -3.82 -22.05
CA PHE A 126 31.30 -5.24 -21.72
C PHE A 126 32.25 -5.96 -22.68
N ALA A 127 32.50 -5.44 -23.88
CA ALA A 127 33.53 -5.95 -24.80
C ALA A 127 34.92 -5.36 -24.53
N SER A 128 35.01 -4.19 -23.89
CA SER A 128 36.24 -3.65 -23.34
C SER A 128 36.63 -4.51 -22.14
N SER A 129 37.19 -5.66 -22.48
CA SER A 129 38.12 -6.41 -21.66
C SER A 129 39.34 -5.50 -21.41
N ASP A 130 39.20 -4.51 -20.53
CA ASP A 130 40.17 -4.45 -19.45
C ASP A 130 40.06 -5.84 -18.85
N ALA A 131 40.99 -6.72 -19.23
CA ALA A 131 40.93 -8.15 -18.95
C ALA A 131 40.43 -8.28 -17.52
N MET A 132 39.22 -8.84 -17.34
CA MET A 132 38.86 -9.32 -16.02
C MET A 132 40.01 -10.23 -15.67
N ASP A 133 40.85 -9.77 -14.72
CA ASP A 133 42.16 -10.34 -14.48
C ASP A 133 41.96 -11.85 -14.44
N ASP A 134 42.69 -12.61 -15.27
CA ASP A 134 42.56 -14.06 -15.27
C ASP A 134 42.74 -14.59 -13.83
N ALA A 135 43.47 -13.85 -12.98
CA ALA A 135 43.55 -14.09 -11.54
C ALA A 135 42.22 -13.85 -10.78
N TRP A 136 41.43 -12.82 -11.10
CA TRP A 136 40.09 -12.62 -10.52
C TRP A 136 39.13 -13.73 -10.92
N PHE A 137 39.10 -14.11 -12.21
CA PHE A 137 38.24 -15.20 -12.68
C PHE A 137 38.66 -16.54 -12.06
N SER A 138 39.97 -16.80 -11.97
CA SER A 138 40.52 -17.97 -11.30
C SER A 138 40.18 -17.98 -9.80
N SER A 139 40.26 -16.84 -9.11
CA SER A 139 39.92 -16.70 -7.69
C SER A 139 38.42 -16.89 -7.44
N LEU A 140 37.55 -16.37 -8.31
CA LEU A 140 36.11 -16.61 -8.25
C LEU A 140 35.81 -18.10 -8.49
N GLN A 141 36.43 -18.70 -9.50
CA GLN A 141 36.23 -20.12 -9.81
C GLN A 141 36.74 -21.03 -8.70
N GLU A 142 37.86 -20.70 -8.07
CA GLU A 142 38.36 -21.37 -6.87
C GLU A 142 37.39 -21.20 -5.70
N SER A 143 36.90 -19.99 -5.43
CA SER A 143 35.91 -19.74 -4.37
C SER A 143 34.61 -20.52 -4.59
N LEU A 144 34.13 -20.57 -5.83
CA LEU A 144 32.94 -21.34 -6.22
C LEU A 144 33.18 -22.85 -6.18
N ALA A 145 34.41 -23.32 -6.44
CA ALA A 145 34.78 -24.73 -6.30
C ALA A 145 34.72 -25.21 -4.85
N HIS A 146 35.01 -24.32 -3.89
CA HIS A 146 34.90 -24.59 -2.45
C HIS A 146 33.48 -24.35 -1.90
N THR A 147 32.56 -23.83 -2.72
CA THR A 147 31.17 -23.63 -2.33
C THR A 147 30.37 -24.89 -2.64
N PRO A 148 29.77 -25.57 -1.65
CA PRO A 148 28.95 -26.76 -1.89
C PRO A 148 27.78 -26.42 -2.83
N ARG A 149 27.71 -27.08 -3.98
CA ARG A 149 26.60 -26.91 -4.94
C ARG A 149 25.34 -27.67 -4.54
N VAL A 150 25.50 -28.61 -3.62
CA VAL A 150 24.43 -29.46 -3.09
C VAL A 150 24.49 -29.30 -1.58
N LEU A 151 23.35 -29.04 -0.97
CA LEU A 151 23.23 -29.05 0.47
C LEU A 151 23.47 -30.47 0.97
N ASP A 152 24.21 -30.60 2.08
CA ASP A 152 24.23 -31.89 2.76
C ASP A 152 22.83 -32.26 3.25
N SER A 153 22.59 -33.56 3.48
CA SER A 153 21.25 -34.05 3.84
C SER A 153 20.67 -33.34 5.06
N ARG A 154 21.50 -32.99 6.04
CA ARG A 154 21.06 -32.29 7.25
C ARG A 154 20.64 -30.85 6.93
N ALA A 155 21.39 -30.13 6.10
CA ALA A 155 21.04 -28.79 5.68
C ALA A 155 19.78 -28.78 4.82
N ALA A 156 19.62 -29.76 3.93
CA ALA A 156 18.39 -29.95 3.16
C ALA A 156 17.19 -30.22 4.08
N ASP A 157 17.33 -31.15 5.04
CA ASP A 157 16.29 -31.47 6.02
C ASP A 157 15.89 -30.25 6.87
N VAL A 158 16.82 -29.34 7.18
CA VAL A 158 16.51 -28.09 7.90
C VAL A 158 15.71 -27.14 7.02
N CYS A 159 16.07 -26.99 5.74
CA CYS A 159 15.35 -26.14 4.80
C CYS A 159 13.94 -26.65 4.46
N GLU A 160 13.69 -27.95 4.60
CA GLU A 160 12.38 -28.56 4.35
C GLU A 160 11.45 -28.55 5.58
N LYS A 161 11.95 -28.21 6.77
CA LYS A 161 11.12 -28.10 7.97
C LYS A 161 10.15 -26.94 7.88
N TYR A 162 8.99 -27.12 8.50
CA TYR A 162 8.06 -26.02 8.73
C TYR A 162 8.69 -24.99 9.66
N ILE A 163 8.51 -23.72 9.30
CA ILE A 163 8.86 -22.59 10.15
C ILE A 163 7.98 -22.65 11.41
N THR A 164 8.60 -22.61 12.58
CA THR A 164 7.88 -22.68 13.85
C THR A 164 7.45 -21.30 14.33
N GLU A 165 6.45 -21.27 15.21
CA GLU A 165 5.96 -20.03 15.81
C GLU A 165 7.07 -19.30 16.59
N GLU A 166 7.92 -20.06 17.29
CA GLU A 166 9.05 -19.55 18.06
C GLU A 166 10.10 -18.89 17.17
N GLU A 167 10.38 -19.46 15.99
CA GLU A 167 11.28 -18.87 15.01
C GLU A 167 10.74 -17.53 14.49
N VAL A 168 9.45 -17.47 14.17
CA VAL A 168 8.80 -16.22 13.73
C VAL A 168 8.83 -15.18 14.85
N PHE A 169 8.51 -15.57 16.08
CA PHE A 169 8.55 -14.67 17.23
C PHE A 169 9.96 -14.14 17.50
N PHE A 170 10.98 -15.00 17.45
CA PHE A 170 12.38 -14.61 17.60
C PHE A 170 12.81 -13.61 16.52
N VAL A 171 12.42 -13.84 15.26
CA VAL A 171 12.72 -12.91 14.17
C VAL A 171 12.01 -11.56 14.40
N LEU A 172 10.72 -11.55 14.71
CA LEU A 172 9.96 -10.32 14.92
C LEU A 172 10.49 -9.46 16.09
N THR A 173 10.94 -10.12 17.16
CA THR A 173 11.51 -9.45 18.34
C THR A 173 12.94 -8.96 18.10
N SER A 174 13.74 -9.64 17.27
CA SER A 174 15.11 -9.23 16.93
C SER A 174 15.20 -8.08 15.91
N LEU A 175 14.15 -7.85 15.13
CA LEU A 175 14.06 -6.72 14.19
C LEU A 175 14.06 -5.37 14.94
N LYS A 176 14.59 -4.31 14.32
CA LYS A 176 14.58 -2.95 14.90
C LYS A 176 13.21 -2.29 14.80
N ASN A 177 12.77 -1.60 15.85
CA ASN A 177 11.50 -0.86 15.85
C ASN A 177 11.52 0.35 14.89
N GLY A 178 10.34 0.81 14.48
CA GLY A 178 10.17 2.03 13.69
C GLY A 178 10.64 1.91 12.24
N LYS A 179 10.72 0.68 11.72
CA LYS A 179 10.92 0.44 10.29
C LYS A 179 9.63 0.70 9.53
N ALA A 180 9.78 1.24 8.31
CA ALA A 180 8.65 1.41 7.42
C ALA A 180 7.97 0.05 7.16
N PRO A 181 6.63 -0.01 7.16
CA PRO A 181 5.92 -1.25 6.89
C PRO A 181 6.17 -1.75 5.46
N GLY A 182 5.92 -3.04 5.26
CA GLY A 182 5.94 -3.65 3.94
C GLY A 182 4.80 -3.15 3.05
N MET A 183 4.64 -3.80 1.90
CA MET A 183 3.55 -3.51 0.96
C MET A 183 2.15 -3.77 1.56
N ASP A 184 2.07 -4.65 2.55
CA ASP A 184 0.86 -4.94 3.33
C ASP A 184 0.50 -3.83 4.34
N GLY A 185 1.40 -2.89 4.60
CA GLY A 185 1.19 -1.80 5.55
C GLY A 185 1.29 -2.20 7.03
N LEU A 186 1.66 -3.45 7.34
CA LEU A 186 1.75 -3.94 8.71
C LEU A 186 3.16 -3.73 9.26
N THR A 187 3.27 -3.15 10.45
CA THR A 187 4.56 -3.02 11.15
C THR A 187 4.77 -4.21 12.08
N LYS A 188 6.02 -4.48 12.48
CA LYS A 188 6.29 -5.54 13.43
C LYS A 188 5.65 -5.27 14.81
N GLU A 189 5.55 -4.00 15.21
CA GLU A 189 4.90 -3.60 16.47
C GLU A 189 3.41 -3.92 16.42
N PHE A 190 2.77 -3.71 15.26
CA PHE A 190 1.39 -4.15 15.06
C PHE A 190 1.28 -5.67 15.21
N ILE A 191 2.12 -6.45 14.53
CA ILE A 191 2.08 -7.92 14.60
C ILE A 191 2.31 -8.40 16.04
N LEU A 192 3.33 -7.86 16.73
CA LEU A 192 3.65 -8.21 18.11
C LEU A 192 2.53 -7.84 19.10
N SER A 193 1.72 -6.82 18.81
CA SER A 193 0.60 -6.44 19.69
C SER A 193 -0.51 -7.48 19.77
N PHE A 194 -0.58 -8.41 18.80
CA PHE A 194 -1.52 -9.54 18.78
C PHE A 194 -0.86 -10.87 19.13
N TRP A 195 0.45 -10.88 19.34
CA TRP A 195 1.16 -12.08 19.79
C TRP A 195 0.81 -12.30 21.26
N SER A 196 0.16 -13.42 21.57
CA SER A 196 -0.19 -13.77 22.95
C SER A 196 1.11 -14.06 23.70
N SER A 197 1.28 -13.46 24.88
CA SER A 197 2.40 -13.76 25.77
C SER A 197 2.46 -15.23 26.16
#